data_AF-A0A519NJR3-F1
#
_entry.id   AF-A0A519NJR3-F1
#
_cell.length_a   1.000
_cell.length_b   1.000
_cell.length_c   1.000
_cell.angle_alpha   90.00
_cell.angle_beta   90.00
_cell.angle_gamma   90.00
#
_symmetry.space_group_name_H-M   'P 1'
#
loop_
_entity.id
_entity.type
_entity.pdbx_description
1 polymer ?
#
loop_
_entity_poly.entity_id
_entity_poly.type
_entity_poly.pdbx_seq_one_letter_code
_entity_poly.pdbx_strand_id
1 'polypeptide(L)'
;MKKFLYSGFLACALVFVGCSSDDDNNNNNNNQTACETAETATQTAKTAYESATDQNFTAACNSYKAALVSQMTECGDTNGSIQSRINALGDCAIPADAVSGTVSVTAGSMNIVFDDLRVVRTGDLVKVTGETSGSSAYTVSFEIMVNELGSNKIMNFKIFLTSQFSAVPESFTSAVAVNDNDKLESTFSGRVRNSDNGQIELTSGVVNITY
;
A
#
# COMPACT_ATOMS: atom_id res chain seq x y z
N MET A 1 20.09 15.38 -15.22
CA MET A 1 21.48 15.37 -15.71
C MET A 1 22.44 15.15 -14.54
N LYS A 2 22.99 13.94 -14.38
CA LYS A 2 24.26 13.68 -13.68
C LYS A 2 24.87 12.46 -14.36
N LYS A 3 25.91 12.72 -15.15
CA LYS A 3 26.75 11.72 -15.81
C LYS A 3 27.79 11.26 -14.79
N PHE A 4 27.90 9.96 -14.55
CA PHE A 4 29.11 9.39 -13.97
C PHE A 4 29.65 8.33 -14.93
N LEU A 5 30.69 8.75 -15.65
CA LEU A 5 31.65 7.89 -16.31
C LEU A 5 32.48 7.19 -15.24
N TYR A 6 32.59 5.87 -15.30
CA TYR A 6 33.79 5.18 -14.83
C TYR A 6 34.11 4.03 -15.78
N SER A 7 35.13 4.27 -16.60
CA SER A 7 35.92 3.30 -17.31
C SER A 7 36.87 2.62 -16.33
N GLY A 8 37.00 1.30 -16.40
CA GLY A 8 37.86 0.53 -15.52
C GLY A 8 37.85 -0.95 -15.88
N PHE A 9 38.49 -1.27 -17.01
CA PHE A 9 38.79 -2.61 -17.46
C PHE A 9 39.61 -3.35 -16.39
N LEU A 10 39.06 -4.40 -15.79
CA LEU A 10 39.84 -5.38 -15.04
C LEU A 10 39.39 -6.79 -15.44
N ALA A 11 40.15 -7.37 -16.36
CA ALA A 11 40.14 -8.79 -16.64
C ALA A 11 40.58 -9.53 -15.37
N CYS A 12 39.66 -10.25 -14.73
CA CYS A 12 40.00 -11.24 -13.72
C CYS A 12 39.82 -12.62 -14.34
N ALA A 13 40.94 -13.34 -14.40
CA ALA A 13 41.09 -14.62 -15.04
C ALA A 13 40.15 -15.69 -14.47
N LEU A 14 39.69 -16.54 -15.38
CA LEU A 14 39.14 -17.86 -15.10
C LEU A 14 40.05 -18.63 -14.13
N VAL A 15 39.54 -18.94 -12.95
CA VAL A 15 39.96 -20.10 -12.18
C VAL A 15 38.75 -21.01 -12.07
N PHE A 16 38.77 -22.09 -12.84
CA PHE A 16 37.91 -23.23 -12.62
C PHE A 16 38.28 -23.83 -11.26
N VAL A 17 37.55 -23.45 -10.21
CA VAL A 17 37.49 -24.27 -9.00
C VAL A 17 36.53 -25.40 -9.32
N GLY A 18 37.09 -26.59 -9.56
CA GLY A 18 36.31 -27.81 -9.62
C GLY A 18 35.56 -27.99 -8.31
N CYS A 19 34.23 -28.04 -8.39
CA CYS A 19 33.43 -28.55 -7.30
C CYS A 19 33.71 -30.05 -7.21
N SER A 20 34.32 -30.50 -6.11
CA SER A 20 34.36 -31.92 -5.75
C SER A 20 32.92 -32.32 -5.47
N SER A 21 32.32 -33.09 -6.37
CA SER A 21 31.08 -33.81 -6.07
C SER A 21 31.44 -34.97 -5.15
N ASP A 22 31.48 -34.70 -3.85
CA ASP A 22 31.48 -35.75 -2.85
C ASP A 22 30.01 -36.18 -2.66
N ASP A 23 29.67 -37.30 -3.29
CA ASP A 23 28.41 -38.03 -3.14
C ASP A 23 28.30 -38.56 -1.69
N ASP A 24 27.73 -37.76 -0.79
CA ASP A 24 27.24 -38.25 0.50
C ASP A 24 25.73 -38.50 0.46
N ASN A 25 25.41 -39.77 0.27
CA ASN A 25 24.08 -40.34 0.32
C ASN A 25 23.57 -40.35 1.77
N ASN A 26 22.88 -39.28 2.17
CA ASN A 26 22.05 -39.26 3.38
C ASN A 26 20.66 -38.70 3.05
N ASN A 27 19.64 -39.51 3.35
CA ASN A 27 18.23 -39.28 3.03
C ASN A 27 17.64 -38.15 3.91
N ASN A 28 18.08 -36.91 3.65
CA ASN A 28 17.54 -35.66 4.20
C ASN A 28 17.47 -34.55 3.12
N ASN A 29 17.49 -34.96 1.84
CA ASN A 29 17.71 -34.10 0.67
C ASN A 29 16.49 -33.28 0.24
N ASN A 30 15.31 -33.53 0.80
CA ASN A 30 14.10 -32.80 0.39
C ASN A 30 14.05 -31.40 1.01
N ASN A 31 14.56 -31.22 2.24
CA ASN A 31 14.53 -29.93 2.91
C ASN A 31 15.70 -29.01 2.48
N GLN A 32 16.88 -29.59 2.21
CA GLN A 32 18.03 -28.84 1.71
C GLN A 32 17.77 -28.25 0.32
N THR A 33 17.19 -29.04 -0.59
CA THR A 33 16.82 -28.58 -1.93
C THR A 33 15.65 -27.59 -1.91
N ALA A 34 14.68 -27.76 -0.99
CA ALA A 34 13.59 -26.81 -0.80
C ALA A 34 14.09 -25.46 -0.27
N CYS A 35 15.00 -25.47 0.70
CA CYS A 35 15.61 -24.25 1.23
C CYS A 35 16.39 -23.49 0.15
N GLU A 36 17.29 -24.15 -0.59
CA GLU A 36 18.05 -23.52 -1.68
C GLU A 36 17.15 -22.93 -2.78
N THR A 37 16.05 -23.63 -3.09
CA THR A 37 15.03 -23.13 -4.02
C THR A 37 14.33 -21.89 -3.47
N ALA A 38 13.96 -21.88 -2.19
CA ALA A 38 13.33 -20.75 -1.53
C ALA A 38 14.26 -19.53 -1.41
N GLU A 39 15.56 -19.75 -1.21
CA GLU A 39 16.58 -18.69 -1.24
C GLU A 39 16.70 -18.06 -2.63
N THR A 40 16.73 -18.90 -3.68
CA THR A 40 16.78 -18.43 -5.07
C THR A 40 15.53 -17.63 -5.44
N ALA A 41 14.35 -18.10 -5.03
CA ALA A 41 13.09 -17.39 -5.21
C ALA A 41 13.09 -16.05 -4.46
N THR A 42 13.61 -16.04 -3.23
CA THR A 42 13.75 -14.81 -2.42
C THR A 42 14.68 -13.81 -3.07
N GLN A 43 15.83 -14.25 -3.59
CA GLN A 43 16.77 -13.36 -4.27
C GLN A 43 16.18 -12.80 -5.56
N THR A 44 15.41 -13.60 -6.30
CA THR A 44 14.70 -13.14 -7.50
C THR A 44 13.65 -12.08 -7.15
N ALA A 45 12.82 -12.35 -6.14
CA ALA A 45 11.79 -11.42 -5.68
C ALA A 45 12.38 -10.14 -5.07
N LYS A 46 13.51 -10.25 -4.37
CA LYS A 46 14.29 -9.10 -3.86
C LYS A 46 14.73 -8.19 -5.00
N THR A 47 15.33 -8.75 -6.05
CA THR A 47 15.75 -7.96 -7.22
C THR A 47 14.56 -7.25 -7.86
N ALA A 48 13.42 -7.92 -8.00
CA ALA A 48 12.19 -7.31 -8.51
C ALA A 48 11.73 -6.14 -7.62
N TYR A 49 11.69 -6.34 -6.30
CA TYR A 49 11.37 -5.30 -5.31
C TYR A 49 12.33 -4.10 -5.36
N GLU A 50 13.64 -4.32 -5.44
CA GLU A 50 14.65 -3.26 -5.50
C GLU A 50 14.60 -2.46 -6.81
N SER A 51 14.06 -3.05 -7.87
CA SER A 51 13.86 -2.41 -9.17
C SER A 51 12.46 -1.81 -9.37
N ALA A 52 11.59 -1.92 -8.36
CA ALA A 52 10.19 -1.54 -8.49
C ALA A 52 10.00 -0.02 -8.60
N THR A 53 9.03 0.38 -9.41
CA THR A 53 8.46 1.73 -9.44
C THR A 53 7.22 1.79 -8.56
N ASP A 54 6.71 2.98 -8.25
CA ASP A 54 5.49 3.14 -7.45
C ASP A 54 4.32 2.28 -7.95
N GLN A 55 4.20 2.12 -9.27
CA GLN A 55 3.12 1.36 -9.90
C GLN A 55 3.17 -0.15 -9.59
N ASN A 56 4.37 -0.74 -9.47
CA ASN A 56 4.52 -2.19 -9.20
C ASN A 56 5.14 -2.49 -7.83
N PHE A 57 5.46 -1.47 -7.04
CA PHE A 57 6.09 -1.60 -5.73
C PHE A 57 5.33 -2.51 -4.79
N THR A 58 4.03 -2.30 -4.58
CA THR A 58 3.26 -3.13 -3.65
C THR A 58 3.23 -4.59 -4.08
N ALA A 59 3.08 -4.86 -5.39
CA ALA A 59 3.12 -6.22 -5.92
C ALA A 59 4.50 -6.87 -5.72
N ALA A 60 5.59 -6.15 -6.03
CA ALA A 60 6.95 -6.64 -5.86
C ALA A 60 7.32 -6.82 -4.38
N CYS A 61 6.92 -5.89 -3.52
CA CYS A 61 7.09 -5.93 -2.07
C CYS A 61 6.36 -7.14 -1.46
N ASN A 62 5.09 -7.35 -1.82
CA ASN A 62 4.33 -8.50 -1.34
C ASN A 62 4.90 -9.83 -1.86
N SER A 63 5.37 -9.86 -3.11
CA SER A 63 6.04 -11.05 -3.67
C SER A 63 7.34 -11.37 -2.92
N TYR A 64 8.13 -10.36 -2.61
CA TYR A 64 9.35 -10.51 -1.82
C TYR A 64 9.04 -10.94 -0.38
N LYS A 65 8.02 -10.36 0.25
CA LYS A 65 7.56 -10.76 1.59
C LYS A 65 7.07 -12.21 1.62
N ALA A 66 6.32 -12.64 0.61
CA ALA A 66 5.88 -14.03 0.47
C ALA A 66 7.07 -14.98 0.27
N ALA A 67 8.05 -14.61 -0.57
CA ALA A 67 9.26 -15.41 -0.76
C ALA A 67 10.07 -15.54 0.55
N LEU A 68 10.17 -14.47 1.35
CA LEU A 68 10.78 -14.53 2.68
C LEU A 68 10.04 -15.47 3.64
N VAL A 69 8.70 -15.47 3.63
CA VAL A 69 7.91 -16.41 4.43
C VAL A 69 8.17 -17.85 3.99
N SER A 70 8.25 -18.11 2.68
CA SER A 70 8.64 -19.42 2.15
C SER A 70 10.05 -19.80 2.58
N GLN A 71 11.03 -18.89 2.46
CA GLN A 71 12.41 -19.13 2.91
C GLN A 71 12.45 -19.44 4.41
N MET A 72 11.72 -18.69 5.24
CA MET A 72 11.61 -18.96 6.68
C MET A 72 10.99 -20.33 6.98
N THR A 73 10.04 -20.77 6.16
CA THR A 73 9.34 -22.06 6.33
C THR A 73 10.27 -23.23 6.01
N GLU A 74 11.02 -23.16 4.91
CA GLU A 74 11.89 -24.24 4.46
C GLU A 74 13.28 -24.23 5.15
N CYS A 75 13.84 -23.04 5.39
CA CYS A 75 15.19 -22.87 5.95
C CYS A 75 15.21 -22.63 7.47
N GLY A 76 14.08 -22.26 8.08
CA GLY A 76 14.02 -21.77 9.45
C GLY A 76 14.56 -20.34 9.61
N ASP A 77 14.42 -19.78 10.83
CA ASP A 77 14.86 -18.41 11.17
C ASP A 77 15.32 -18.29 12.63
N THR A 78 16.25 -19.13 13.05
CA THR A 78 16.70 -19.21 14.46
C THR A 78 17.27 -17.89 15.00
N ASN A 79 17.84 -17.05 14.14
CA ASN A 79 18.39 -15.75 14.51
C ASN A 79 17.41 -14.58 14.32
N GLY A 80 16.19 -14.84 13.85
CA GLY A 80 15.16 -13.82 13.59
C GLY A 80 15.48 -12.87 12.43
N SER A 81 16.47 -13.19 11.60
CA SER A 81 16.93 -12.32 10.51
C SER A 81 15.91 -12.23 9.38
N ILE A 82 15.24 -13.33 9.03
CA ILE A 82 14.20 -13.34 8.00
C ILE A 82 12.97 -12.60 8.50
N GLN A 83 12.53 -12.87 9.73
CA GLN A 83 11.43 -12.17 10.37
C GLN A 83 11.70 -10.66 10.48
N SER A 84 12.94 -10.27 10.79
CA SER A 84 13.33 -8.85 10.81
C SER A 84 13.20 -8.19 9.44
N ARG A 85 13.56 -8.88 8.35
CA ARG A 85 13.37 -8.40 6.98
C ARG A 85 11.89 -8.29 6.61
N ILE A 86 11.08 -9.28 6.99
CA ILE A 86 9.61 -9.25 6.80
C ILE A 86 8.99 -8.06 7.54
N ASN A 87 9.45 -7.79 8.77
CA ASN A 87 8.97 -6.66 9.57
C ASN A 87 9.39 -5.32 8.96
N ALA A 88 10.63 -5.23 8.45
CA ALA A 88 11.14 -4.03 7.79
C ALA A 88 10.38 -3.66 6.51
N LEU A 89 9.80 -4.64 5.81
CA LEU A 89 8.94 -4.40 4.64
C LEU A 89 7.57 -3.78 4.99
N GLY A 90 7.16 -3.82 6.27
CA GLY A 90 5.93 -3.21 6.73
C GLY A 90 4.68 -3.76 6.02
N ASP A 91 3.75 -2.87 5.67
CA ASP A 91 2.50 -3.15 4.97
C ASP A 91 2.60 -3.04 3.44
N CYS A 92 3.80 -2.81 2.90
CA CYS A 92 4.03 -2.56 1.47
C CYS A 92 3.20 -1.41 0.90
N ALA A 93 2.85 -0.43 1.75
CA ALA A 93 2.14 0.78 1.35
C ALA A 93 3.09 1.93 1.05
N ILE A 94 2.72 2.77 0.10
CA ILE A 94 3.47 3.95 -0.32
C ILE A 94 2.68 5.18 0.13
N PRO A 95 3.14 5.94 1.14
CA PRO A 95 2.56 7.24 1.41
C PRO A 95 2.87 8.19 0.24
N ALA A 96 1.91 9.04 -0.13
CA ALA A 96 2.17 10.12 -1.07
C ALA A 96 3.18 11.11 -0.48
N ASP A 97 4.12 11.59 -1.30
CA ASP A 97 5.17 12.52 -0.88
C ASP A 97 4.61 13.90 -0.47
N ALA A 98 3.58 14.35 -1.19
CA ALA A 98 2.89 15.60 -0.89
C ALA A 98 1.44 15.50 -1.33
N VAL A 99 0.51 15.86 -0.44
CA VAL A 99 -0.92 15.94 -0.75
C VAL A 99 -1.33 17.41 -0.74
N SER A 100 -2.05 17.84 -1.77
CA SER A 100 -2.61 19.19 -1.88
C SER A 100 -4.04 19.16 -2.41
N GLY A 101 -4.78 20.23 -2.18
CA GLY A 101 -6.16 20.37 -2.63
C GLY A 101 -7.15 20.47 -1.47
N THR A 102 -8.34 19.89 -1.63
CA THR A 102 -9.44 20.03 -0.68
C THR A 102 -10.22 18.74 -0.53
N VAL A 103 -10.46 18.37 0.72
CA VAL A 103 -11.52 17.44 1.10
C VAL A 103 -12.48 18.20 2.01
N SER A 104 -13.76 18.19 1.69
CA SER A 104 -14.77 18.88 2.50
C SER A 104 -16.11 18.15 2.51
N VAL A 105 -16.90 18.34 3.55
CA VAL A 105 -18.24 17.79 3.66
C VAL A 105 -19.19 18.73 4.39
N THR A 106 -20.44 18.78 3.95
CA THR A 106 -21.55 19.40 4.66
C THR A 106 -22.35 18.34 5.42
N ALA A 107 -22.35 18.43 6.75
CA ALA A 107 -23.13 17.58 7.65
C ALA A 107 -24.18 18.44 8.37
N GLY A 108 -25.45 18.27 8.01
CA GLY A 108 -26.51 19.20 8.45
C GLY A 108 -26.26 20.62 7.93
N SER A 109 -26.08 21.58 8.85
CA SER A 109 -25.73 22.98 8.52
C SER A 109 -24.24 23.30 8.66
N MET A 110 -23.42 22.33 9.08
CA MET A 110 -21.98 22.53 9.29
C MET A 110 -21.22 22.17 8.01
N ASN A 111 -20.40 23.10 7.52
CA ASN A 111 -19.42 22.82 6.49
C ASN A 111 -18.07 22.53 7.14
N ILE A 112 -17.49 21.38 6.83
CA ILE A 112 -16.25 20.88 7.39
C ILE A 112 -15.23 20.78 6.26
N VAL A 113 -14.07 21.41 6.43
CA VAL A 113 -12.93 21.30 5.53
C VAL A 113 -11.82 20.59 6.30
N PHE A 114 -11.31 19.50 5.76
CA PHE A 114 -10.18 18.75 6.32
C PHE A 114 -8.90 19.35 5.75
N ASP A 115 -8.02 19.85 6.61
CA ASP A 115 -6.83 20.63 6.27
C ASP A 115 -5.51 19.88 6.52
N ASP A 116 -5.55 18.75 7.23
CA ASP A 116 -4.47 17.77 7.25
C ASP A 116 -4.89 16.55 6.42
N LEU A 117 -4.27 16.36 5.26
CA LEU A 117 -4.62 15.33 4.30
C LEU A 117 -3.48 14.32 4.16
N ARG A 118 -3.84 13.04 4.20
CA ARG A 118 -2.92 11.93 3.98
C ARG A 118 -3.47 10.96 2.95
N VAL A 119 -2.66 10.65 1.95
CA VAL A 119 -2.95 9.62 0.94
C VAL A 119 -1.93 8.50 1.07
N VAL A 120 -2.42 7.28 1.05
CA VAL A 120 -1.60 6.06 1.10
C VAL A 120 -2.05 5.14 -0.03
N ARG A 121 -1.09 4.67 -0.83
CA ARG A 121 -1.33 3.70 -1.91
C ARG A 121 -0.89 2.31 -1.47
N THR A 122 -1.74 1.32 -1.73
CA THR A 122 -1.44 -0.11 -1.55
C THR A 122 -1.81 -0.82 -2.84
N GLY A 123 -0.86 -0.90 -3.77
CA GLY A 123 -1.11 -1.32 -5.16
C GLY A 123 -2.05 -0.31 -5.82
N ASP A 124 -3.13 -0.81 -6.42
CA ASP A 124 -4.15 0.03 -7.06
C ASP A 124 -5.14 0.65 -6.05
N LEU A 125 -5.06 0.33 -4.76
CA LEU A 125 -5.94 0.90 -3.75
C LEU A 125 -5.36 2.22 -3.21
N VAL A 126 -6.12 3.30 -3.33
CA VAL A 126 -5.84 4.61 -2.74
C VAL A 126 -6.69 4.76 -1.50
N LYS A 127 -6.05 5.00 -0.35
CA LYS A 127 -6.70 5.39 0.89
C LYS A 127 -6.48 6.87 1.14
N VAL A 128 -7.57 7.62 1.21
CA VAL A 128 -7.56 9.04 1.58
C VAL A 128 -7.99 9.17 3.04
N THR A 129 -7.23 9.94 3.82
CA THR A 129 -7.57 10.35 5.17
C THR A 129 -7.48 11.86 5.26
N GLY A 130 -8.44 12.49 5.94
CA GLY A 130 -8.43 13.92 6.22
C GLY A 130 -8.77 14.16 7.68
N GLU A 131 -8.10 15.12 8.30
CA GLU A 131 -8.32 15.57 9.67
C GLU A 131 -8.46 17.10 9.70
N THR A 132 -9.16 17.61 10.70
CA THR A 132 -9.25 19.05 10.97
C THR A 132 -8.23 19.46 12.04
N SER A 133 -7.42 20.48 11.78
CA SER A 133 -6.39 21.01 12.69
C SER A 133 -6.95 21.91 13.80
N GLY A 134 -8.25 22.17 13.79
CA GLY A 134 -8.96 23.03 14.74
C GLY A 134 -9.34 22.37 16.08
N SER A 135 -10.23 23.03 16.82
CA SER A 135 -10.67 22.61 18.16
C SER A 135 -11.55 21.35 18.18
N SER A 136 -12.17 21.01 17.05
CA SER A 136 -12.81 19.70 16.85
C SER A 136 -11.87 18.82 16.06
N ALA A 137 -11.65 17.59 16.51
CA ALA A 137 -10.84 16.60 15.80
C ALA A 137 -11.74 15.72 14.91
N TYR A 138 -12.33 16.32 13.87
CA TYR A 138 -13.11 15.57 12.89
C TYR A 138 -12.19 14.85 11.91
N THR A 139 -12.57 13.64 11.53
CA THR A 139 -11.81 12.86 10.56
C THR A 139 -12.70 12.29 9.47
N VAL A 140 -12.15 12.11 8.28
CA VAL A 140 -12.78 11.37 7.19
C VAL A 140 -11.76 10.39 6.62
N SER A 141 -12.20 9.19 6.30
CA SER A 141 -11.37 8.22 5.59
C SER A 141 -12.19 7.41 4.61
N PHE A 142 -11.64 7.16 3.44
CA PHE A 142 -12.27 6.29 2.46
C PHE A 142 -11.22 5.70 1.52
N GLU A 143 -11.62 4.70 0.76
CA GLU A 143 -10.77 3.97 -0.16
C GLU A 143 -11.37 3.97 -1.57
N ILE A 144 -10.52 3.94 -2.58
CA ILE A 144 -10.91 3.88 -3.99
C ILE A 144 -9.83 3.16 -4.79
N MET A 145 -10.20 2.40 -5.82
CA MET A 145 -9.24 1.80 -6.75
C MET A 145 -8.86 2.82 -7.83
N VAL A 146 -7.57 3.01 -8.14
CA VAL A 146 -7.10 3.91 -9.22
C VAL A 146 -7.75 3.52 -10.55
N ASN A 147 -7.96 4.50 -11.43
CA ASN A 147 -8.58 4.37 -12.75
C ASN A 147 -10.06 3.96 -12.76
N GLU A 148 -10.71 3.86 -11.59
CA GLU A 148 -12.16 3.69 -11.50
C GLU A 148 -12.87 5.05 -11.57
N LEU A 149 -13.81 5.18 -12.51
CA LEU A 149 -14.63 6.37 -12.72
C LEU A 149 -16.13 6.06 -12.53
N GLY A 150 -16.92 7.11 -12.36
CA GLY A 150 -18.38 7.02 -12.29
C GLY A 150 -18.91 6.75 -10.89
N SER A 151 -20.11 6.18 -10.81
CA SER A 151 -20.87 6.13 -9.56
C SER A 151 -20.40 5.02 -8.61
N ASN A 152 -20.48 5.31 -7.30
CA ASN A 152 -20.35 4.35 -6.20
C ASN A 152 -19.02 3.58 -6.21
N LYS A 153 -17.92 4.28 -6.49
CA LYS A 153 -16.56 3.73 -6.48
C LYS A 153 -15.84 3.93 -5.14
N ILE A 154 -16.34 4.81 -4.28
CA ILE A 154 -15.83 4.97 -2.92
C ILE A 154 -16.22 3.75 -2.07
N MET A 155 -15.23 3.19 -1.37
CA MET A 155 -15.33 2.05 -0.47
C MET A 155 -14.90 2.44 0.94
N ASN A 156 -15.30 1.62 1.92
CA ASN A 156 -14.85 1.73 3.32
C ASN A 156 -14.97 3.14 3.93
N PHE A 157 -15.95 3.92 3.47
CA PHE A 157 -16.16 5.29 3.92
C PHE A 157 -16.49 5.34 5.40
N LYS A 158 -15.71 6.14 6.12
CA LYS A 158 -15.88 6.44 7.54
C LYS A 158 -15.69 7.93 7.77
N ILE A 159 -16.48 8.48 8.69
CA ILE A 159 -16.33 9.86 9.16
C ILE A 159 -16.48 9.89 10.68
N PHE A 160 -15.58 10.56 11.37
CA PHE A 160 -15.69 10.84 12.79
C PHE A 160 -16.11 12.30 12.99
N LEU A 161 -17.27 12.49 13.60
CA LEU A 161 -17.76 13.81 14.02
C LEU A 161 -17.83 13.85 15.56
N THR A 162 -18.98 13.44 16.09
CA THR A 162 -19.19 13.16 17.52
C THR A 162 -18.96 11.70 17.88
N SER A 163 -19.10 10.83 16.88
CA SER A 163 -18.82 9.39 16.90
C SER A 163 -18.36 8.98 15.51
N GLN A 164 -17.90 7.74 15.35
CA GLN A 164 -17.61 7.19 14.03
C GLN A 164 -18.91 6.77 13.33
N PHE A 165 -19.11 7.25 12.11
CA PHE A 165 -20.19 6.85 11.21
C PHE A 165 -19.62 6.15 9.98
N SER A 166 -20.36 5.19 9.44
CA SER A 166 -20.07 4.51 8.19
C SER A 166 -21.17 4.78 7.16
N ALA A 167 -20.84 4.74 5.88
CA ALA A 167 -21.81 4.85 4.79
C ALA A 167 -22.94 3.81 4.91
N VAL A 168 -24.19 4.24 4.68
CA VAL A 168 -25.34 3.33 4.53
C VAL A 168 -25.45 2.94 3.06
N PRO A 169 -25.24 1.66 2.68
CA PRO A 169 -25.08 1.26 1.27
C PRO A 169 -26.21 1.67 0.33
N GLU A 170 -27.45 1.71 0.80
CA GLU A 170 -28.63 2.03 -0.03
C GLU A 170 -28.84 3.53 -0.25
N SER A 171 -28.17 4.38 0.52
CA SER A 171 -28.41 5.83 0.53
C SER A 171 -27.15 6.65 0.27
N PHE A 172 -25.98 6.12 0.59
CA PHE A 172 -24.71 6.78 0.32
C PHE A 172 -24.35 6.61 -1.15
N THR A 173 -24.08 7.73 -1.81
CA THR A 173 -23.67 7.75 -3.21
C THR A 173 -22.35 8.48 -3.36
N SER A 174 -21.57 8.09 -4.37
CA SER A 174 -20.38 8.81 -4.80
C SER A 174 -20.32 8.90 -6.31
N ALA A 175 -19.60 9.88 -6.84
CA ALA A 175 -19.33 10.02 -8.26
C ALA A 175 -17.88 10.48 -8.47
N VAL A 176 -17.12 9.67 -9.18
CA VAL A 176 -15.70 9.91 -9.44
C VAL A 176 -15.52 10.44 -10.85
N ALA A 177 -15.00 11.67 -10.96
CA ALA A 177 -14.78 12.36 -12.22
C ALA A 177 -13.34 12.16 -12.73
N VAL A 178 -12.36 12.17 -11.83
CA VAL A 178 -10.94 11.92 -12.12
C VAL A 178 -10.40 11.03 -11.01
N ASN A 179 -9.61 10.03 -11.37
CA ASN A 179 -8.97 9.12 -10.43
C ASN A 179 -7.82 8.43 -11.15
N ASP A 180 -6.75 9.18 -11.36
CA ASP A 180 -5.52 8.69 -11.95
C ASP A 180 -4.45 8.53 -10.86
N ASN A 181 -3.19 8.34 -11.26
CA ASN A 181 -2.11 8.07 -10.31
C ASN A 181 -1.83 9.24 -9.37
N ASP A 182 -2.10 10.48 -9.80
CA ASP A 182 -1.66 11.69 -9.13
C ASP A 182 -2.82 12.63 -8.77
N LYS A 183 -4.06 12.31 -9.19
CA LYS A 183 -5.21 13.18 -9.01
C LYS A 183 -6.50 12.40 -8.76
N LEU A 184 -7.27 12.89 -7.79
CA LEU A 184 -8.61 12.41 -7.47
C LEU A 184 -9.60 13.57 -7.38
N GLU A 185 -10.61 13.55 -8.25
CA GLU A 185 -11.79 14.40 -8.20
C GLU A 185 -13.03 13.52 -8.01
N SER A 186 -13.71 13.69 -6.88
CA SER A 186 -14.89 12.91 -6.53
C SER A 186 -15.87 13.72 -5.70
N THR A 187 -17.14 13.35 -5.78
CA THR A 187 -18.16 13.81 -4.86
C THR A 187 -18.77 12.64 -4.11
N PHE A 188 -19.30 12.91 -2.93
CA PHE A 188 -20.09 11.94 -2.17
C PHE A 188 -21.21 12.63 -1.40
N SER A 189 -22.28 11.90 -1.14
CA SER A 189 -23.41 12.40 -0.34
C SER A 189 -24.22 11.22 0.17
N GLY A 190 -25.21 11.50 1.01
CA GLY A 190 -26.14 10.50 1.51
C GLY A 190 -25.94 10.19 2.98
N ARG A 191 -26.65 9.17 3.42
CA ARG A 191 -26.76 8.83 4.83
C ARG A 191 -25.57 8.04 5.35
N VAL A 192 -25.13 8.39 6.55
CA VAL A 192 -24.16 7.64 7.35
C VAL A 192 -24.76 7.23 8.68
N ARG A 193 -24.29 6.13 9.27
CA ARG A 193 -24.82 5.56 10.52
C ARG A 193 -23.70 5.12 11.47
N ASN A 194 -23.85 5.38 12.77
CA ASN A 194 -22.92 4.92 13.81
C ASN A 194 -23.38 3.58 14.44
N SER A 195 -22.61 3.06 15.41
CA SER A 195 -22.91 1.81 16.12
C SER A 195 -24.24 1.84 16.87
N ASP A 196 -24.67 3.01 17.31
CA ASP A 196 -25.87 3.21 18.13
C ASP A 196 -27.12 3.45 17.27
N ASN A 197 -27.02 3.23 15.95
CA ASN A 197 -28.04 3.52 14.94
C ASN A 197 -28.39 5.00 14.77
N GLY A 198 -27.62 5.92 15.35
CA GLY A 198 -27.68 7.34 15.03
C GLY A 198 -27.30 7.58 13.58
N GLN A 199 -28.07 8.44 12.90
CA GLN A 199 -27.92 8.72 11.47
C GLN A 199 -27.71 10.21 11.23
N ILE A 200 -26.84 10.51 10.26
CA ILE A 200 -26.59 11.86 9.76
C ILE A 200 -26.69 11.82 8.24
N GLU A 201 -27.30 12.86 7.67
CA GLU A 201 -27.32 13.07 6.23
C GLU A 201 -26.14 13.98 5.83
N LEU A 202 -25.29 13.51 4.93
CA LEU A 202 -24.24 14.29 4.31
C LEU A 202 -24.78 14.85 2.99
N THR A 203 -24.92 16.18 2.89
CA THR A 203 -25.62 16.80 1.75
C THR A 203 -24.67 17.15 0.61
N SER A 204 -23.38 17.34 0.89
CA SER A 204 -22.36 17.61 -0.12
C SER A 204 -20.98 17.23 0.40
N GLY A 205 -20.33 16.27 -0.24
CA GLY A 205 -18.94 15.90 -0.03
C GLY A 205 -18.16 16.16 -1.31
N VAL A 206 -16.99 16.78 -1.19
CA VAL A 206 -16.10 17.12 -2.31
C VAL A 206 -14.71 16.64 -1.98
N VAL A 207 -14.09 15.97 -2.94
CA VAL A 207 -12.69 15.57 -2.96
C VAL A 207 -12.10 16.14 -4.23
N ASN A 208 -11.09 16.98 -4.11
CA ASN A 208 -10.29 17.46 -5.23
C ASN A 208 -8.86 17.58 -4.74
N ILE A 209 -8.08 16.53 -4.96
CA ILE A 209 -6.72 16.41 -4.44
C ILE A 209 -5.73 16.00 -5.53
N THR A 210 -4.48 16.43 -5.33
CA THR A 210 -3.29 15.95 -6.05
C THR A 210 -2.35 15.32 -5.03
N TYR A 211 -1.83 14.13 -5.32
CA TYR A 211 -1.03 13.32 -4.40
C TYR A 211 0.04 12.48 -5.13
#